data_AF-W4GBK9-F1
#
_entry.id   AF-W4GBK9-F1
#
_cell.length_a   1.000
_cell.length_b   1.000
_cell.length_c   1.000
_cell.angle_alpha   90.00
_cell.angle_beta   90.00
_cell.angle_gamma   90.00
#
_symmetry.space_group_name_H-M   'P 1'
#
loop_
_entity.id
_entity.type
_entity.pdbx_description
1 polymer ?
#
loop_
_entity_poly.entity_id
_entity_poly.type
_entity_poly.pdbx_seq_one_letter_code
_entity_poly.pdbx_strand_id
1 'polypeptide(L)'
;MPPPPSSMSVDIFTAASTGEMETLERLLLTADSTEVNATTVHNRRRVTAMEQAMNNGHWEVVHMLWAHPSVADDSRDKSFKNLLKSQKHEHAANVLNTVPSSMWKCRLVVASTDGDNALACLAPYLSLGTFVDILLLDLPFRVAFADNNHSNASAVVLEDNPGHSFTWAAFVHPDLPVADDVSKVAVVAAMLNHPSLHAVPRADVVRRLMTSTDHDDRATIDMADKLVREYLTSQQYFLTRYELVDGPPVHVSATAVVLLAIDHGIFDQVFDEYAGDDGCLDLNGFNSCNITLGRVHADSRGHKTDDQDWQAEFDVWDKDNDEAMSKAEFHRFNFFVFFFLGL
;
A
#
# COMPACT_ATOMS: atom_id res chain seq x y z
N MET A 1 45.99 3.07 6.91
CA MET A 1 46.10 4.03 5.79
C MET A 1 45.77 3.22 4.54
N PRO A 2 44.67 3.51 3.82
CA PRO A 2 44.33 2.74 2.62
C PRO A 2 45.45 2.92 1.57
N PRO A 3 45.71 1.89 0.74
CA PRO A 3 46.71 1.98 -0.32
C PRO A 3 46.40 3.14 -1.27
N PRO A 4 47.41 3.73 -1.94
CA PRO A 4 47.17 4.73 -2.97
C PRO A 4 46.26 4.14 -4.07
N PRO A 5 45.32 4.93 -4.61
CA PRO A 5 44.42 4.48 -5.68
C PRO A 5 45.21 3.92 -6.87
N SER A 6 44.77 2.79 -7.43
CA SER A 6 45.31 2.25 -8.69
C SER A 6 45.12 3.27 -9.83
N SER A 7 45.92 3.17 -10.90
CA SER A 7 45.74 4.03 -12.08
C SER A 7 44.28 4.04 -12.57
N MET A 8 43.65 2.87 -12.59
CA MET A 8 42.26 2.72 -13.02
C MET A 8 41.28 3.47 -12.12
N SER A 9 41.47 3.42 -10.80
CA SER A 9 40.58 4.15 -9.88
C SER A 9 40.69 5.67 -10.01
N VAL A 10 41.86 6.20 -10.39
CA VAL A 10 42.04 7.62 -10.73
C VAL A 10 41.36 7.96 -12.05
N ASP A 11 41.44 7.08 -13.05
CA ASP A 11 40.80 7.26 -14.35
C ASP A 11 39.27 7.23 -14.22
N ILE A 12 38.72 6.29 -13.43
CA ILE A 12 37.29 6.22 -13.09
C ILE A 12 36.84 7.52 -12.41
N PHE A 13 37.59 7.99 -11.42
CA PHE A 13 37.27 9.24 -10.72
C PHE A 13 37.27 10.45 -11.68
N THR A 14 38.25 10.52 -12.57
CA THR A 14 38.38 11.61 -13.54
C THR A 14 37.22 11.60 -14.53
N ALA A 15 36.94 10.44 -15.14
CA ALA A 15 35.83 10.29 -16.08
C ALA A 15 34.48 10.61 -15.43
N ALA A 16 34.28 10.17 -14.18
CA ALA A 16 33.06 10.49 -13.44
C ALA A 16 32.95 11.99 -13.10
N SER A 17 34.08 12.64 -12.83
CA SER A 17 34.13 14.07 -12.53
C SER A 17 33.94 14.96 -13.76
N THR A 18 34.27 14.49 -14.97
CA THR A 18 34.10 15.25 -16.23
C THR A 18 32.82 14.89 -16.98
N GLY A 19 32.14 13.81 -16.59
CA GLY A 19 30.94 13.32 -17.27
C GLY A 19 31.23 12.48 -18.51
N GLU A 20 32.44 11.93 -18.66
CA GLU A 20 32.84 11.13 -19.81
C GLU A 20 32.25 9.71 -19.75
N MET A 21 31.00 9.59 -20.21
CA MET A 21 30.23 8.33 -20.17
C MET A 21 30.92 7.16 -20.87
N GLU A 22 31.38 7.34 -22.12
CA GLU A 22 32.01 6.26 -22.90
C GLU A 22 33.34 5.77 -22.29
N THR A 23 34.13 6.71 -21.75
CA THR A 23 35.37 6.39 -21.04
C THR A 23 35.05 5.59 -19.79
N LEU A 24 34.07 6.03 -19.01
CA LEU A 24 33.66 5.36 -17.79
C LEU A 24 33.11 3.96 -18.06
N GLU A 25 32.25 3.80 -19.06
CA GLU A 25 31.71 2.50 -19.46
C GLU A 25 32.82 1.51 -19.76
N ARG A 26 33.81 1.90 -20.57
CA ARG A 26 34.97 1.06 -20.90
C ARG A 26 35.78 0.68 -19.68
N LEU A 27 35.97 1.60 -18.73
CA LEU A 27 36.72 1.33 -17.49
C LEU A 27 35.98 0.35 -16.58
N LEU A 28 34.66 0.52 -16.44
CA LEU A 28 33.83 -0.32 -15.57
C LEU A 28 33.75 -1.78 -16.03
N LEU A 29 33.96 -2.06 -17.33
CA LEU A 29 34.00 -3.45 -17.84
C LEU A 29 35.07 -4.33 -17.17
N THR A 30 36.16 -3.73 -16.71
CA THR A 30 37.30 -4.47 -16.11
C THR A 30 37.54 -4.11 -14.65
N ALA A 31 36.82 -3.13 -14.12
CA ALA A 31 37.05 -2.60 -12.78
C ALA A 31 36.56 -3.54 -11.69
N ASP A 32 37.40 -3.75 -10.68
CA ASP A 32 36.99 -4.50 -9.49
C ASP A 32 36.31 -3.60 -8.43
N SER A 33 35.81 -4.22 -7.35
CA SER A 33 35.16 -3.49 -6.27
C SER A 33 36.07 -2.50 -5.54
N THR A 34 37.39 -2.74 -5.50
CA THR A 34 38.33 -1.84 -4.85
C THR A 34 38.53 -0.57 -5.68
N GLU A 35 38.48 -0.68 -7.00
CA GLU A 35 38.69 0.41 -7.93
C GLU A 35 37.46 1.32 -8.04
N VAL A 36 36.28 0.73 -8.20
CA VAL A 36 35.01 1.49 -8.35
C VAL A 36 34.67 2.27 -7.08
N ASN A 37 35.00 1.73 -5.90
CA ASN A 37 34.71 2.37 -4.60
C ASN A 37 35.89 3.16 -4.03
N ALA A 38 36.96 3.35 -4.80
CA ALA A 38 38.10 4.11 -4.34
C ALA A 38 37.69 5.55 -3.98
N THR A 39 38.26 6.07 -2.90
CA THR A 39 38.03 7.46 -2.47
C THR A 39 39.21 8.34 -2.83
N THR A 40 38.94 9.50 -3.43
CA THR A 40 39.94 10.55 -3.69
C THR A 40 39.72 11.70 -2.72
N VAL A 41 40.80 12.43 -2.38
CA VAL A 41 40.70 13.65 -1.59
C VAL A 41 40.36 14.81 -2.52
N HIS A 42 39.15 15.34 -2.42
CA HIS A 42 38.69 16.53 -3.14
C HIS A 42 38.17 17.55 -2.12
N ASN A 43 38.62 18.81 -2.19
CA ASN A 43 38.23 19.88 -1.27
C ASN A 43 38.31 19.49 0.23
N ARG A 44 39.40 18.81 0.63
CA ARG A 44 39.66 18.32 2.01
C ARG A 44 38.65 17.27 2.51
N ARG A 45 37.83 16.69 1.63
CA ARG A 45 36.91 15.58 1.94
C ARG A 45 37.29 14.36 1.10
N ARG A 46 37.06 13.17 1.66
CA ARG A 46 37.12 11.92 0.89
C ARG A 46 35.80 11.75 0.17
N VAL A 47 35.87 11.61 -1.14
CA VAL A 47 34.70 11.43 -2.01
C VAL A 47 34.91 10.24 -2.94
N THR A 48 33.86 9.50 -3.22
CA THR A 48 33.86 8.47 -4.26
C THR A 48 33.64 9.11 -5.64
N ALA A 49 33.92 8.35 -6.72
CA ALA A 49 33.62 8.78 -8.08
C ALA A 49 32.13 9.14 -8.25
N MET A 50 31.23 8.33 -7.67
CA MET A 50 29.77 8.56 -7.71
C MET A 50 29.38 9.86 -6.99
N GLU A 51 29.90 10.11 -5.79
CA GLU A 51 29.62 11.35 -5.06
C GLU A 51 30.11 12.59 -5.83
N GLN A 52 31.26 12.50 -6.50
CA GLN A 52 31.78 13.59 -7.30
C GLN A 52 30.91 13.86 -8.54
N ALA A 53 30.47 12.82 -9.25
CA ALA A 53 29.55 12.96 -10.38
C ALA A 53 28.23 13.64 -9.97
N MET A 54 27.68 13.29 -8.81
CA MET A 54 26.48 13.92 -8.26
C MET A 54 26.66 15.40 -7.91
N ASN A 55 27.84 15.77 -7.40
CA ASN A 55 28.17 17.17 -7.09
C ASN A 55 28.30 18.02 -8.37
N ASN A 56 28.82 17.42 -9.44
CA ASN A 56 28.99 18.07 -10.73
C ASN A 56 27.74 18.00 -11.62
N GLY A 57 26.71 17.24 -11.22
CA GLY A 57 25.45 17.11 -11.95
C GLY A 57 25.51 16.17 -13.17
N HIS A 58 26.48 15.26 -13.22
CA HIS A 58 26.61 14.26 -14.29
C HIS A 58 25.72 13.04 -14.00
N TRP A 59 24.40 13.19 -14.15
CA TRP A 59 23.43 12.20 -13.69
C TRP A 59 23.48 10.87 -14.44
N GLU A 60 23.75 10.88 -15.74
CA GLU A 60 23.91 9.66 -16.54
C GLU A 60 25.09 8.80 -16.03
N VAL A 61 26.18 9.46 -15.64
CA VAL A 61 27.31 8.81 -14.95
C VAL A 61 26.89 8.26 -13.60
N VAL A 62 26.07 8.99 -12.83
CA VAL A 62 25.55 8.51 -11.54
C VAL A 62 24.70 7.26 -11.75
N HIS A 63 23.80 7.23 -12.73
CA HIS A 63 22.99 6.06 -13.04
C HIS A 63 23.84 4.85 -13.44
N MET A 64 24.85 5.05 -14.29
CA MET A 64 25.79 4.00 -14.69
C MET A 64 26.56 3.43 -13.50
N LEU A 65 27.10 4.30 -12.63
CA LEU A 65 27.80 3.86 -11.42
C LEU A 65 26.85 3.15 -10.46
N TRP A 66 25.65 3.68 -10.22
CA TRP A 66 24.69 3.10 -9.28
C TRP A 66 24.27 1.69 -9.68
N ALA A 67 24.04 1.47 -10.98
CA ALA A 67 23.69 0.18 -11.57
C ALA A 67 24.84 -0.83 -11.59
N HIS A 68 26.07 -0.41 -11.31
CA HIS A 68 27.24 -1.29 -11.36
C HIS A 68 27.29 -2.24 -10.14
N PRO A 69 27.36 -3.57 -10.31
CA PRO A 69 27.29 -4.54 -9.20
C PRO A 69 28.36 -4.33 -8.12
N SER A 70 29.55 -3.87 -8.52
CA SER A 70 30.69 -3.70 -7.62
C SER A 70 30.63 -2.43 -6.75
N VAL A 71 29.66 -1.52 -6.96
CA VAL A 71 29.48 -0.37 -6.06
C VAL A 71 28.99 -0.86 -4.70
N ALA A 72 29.59 -0.32 -3.64
CA ALA A 72 29.26 -0.68 -2.26
C ALA A 72 27.90 -0.12 -1.83
N ASP A 73 27.14 -0.94 -1.11
CA ASP A 73 25.80 -0.60 -0.59
C ASP A 73 25.83 0.65 0.31
N ASP A 74 26.83 0.77 1.19
CA ASP A 74 27.03 1.96 2.02
C ASP A 74 27.24 3.23 1.18
N SER A 75 27.85 3.11 0.00
CA SER A 75 28.01 4.25 -0.91
C SER A 75 26.68 4.65 -1.54
N ARG A 76 25.82 3.70 -1.90
CA ARG A 76 24.48 3.97 -2.44
C ARG A 76 23.59 4.63 -1.38
N ASP A 77 23.54 4.05 -0.18
CA ASP A 77 22.75 4.60 0.94
C ASP A 77 23.19 6.03 1.31
N LYS A 78 24.51 6.26 1.42
CA LYS A 78 25.06 7.59 1.69
C LYS A 78 24.74 8.60 0.59
N SER A 79 24.91 8.20 -0.68
CA SER A 79 24.57 9.05 -1.82
C SER A 79 23.09 9.38 -1.86
N PHE A 80 22.21 8.40 -1.65
CA PHE A 80 20.77 8.60 -1.66
C PHE A 80 20.33 9.56 -0.55
N LYS A 81 20.84 9.37 0.67
CA LYS A 81 20.62 10.31 1.78
C LYS A 81 21.07 11.73 1.46
N ASN A 82 22.19 11.89 0.77
CA ASN A 82 22.67 13.22 0.36
C ASN A 82 21.73 13.88 -0.66
N LEU A 83 21.12 13.10 -1.58
CA LEU A 83 20.10 13.61 -2.52
C LEU A 83 18.88 14.13 -1.77
N LEU A 84 18.35 13.34 -0.84
CA LEU A 84 17.19 13.74 -0.04
C LEU A 84 17.51 14.99 0.81
N LYS A 85 18.66 15.01 1.49
CA LYS A 85 19.10 16.19 2.28
C LYS A 85 19.28 17.46 1.44
N SER A 86 19.69 17.29 0.19
CA SER A 86 19.93 18.39 -0.74
C SER A 86 18.68 18.75 -1.55
N GLN A 87 17.52 18.18 -1.22
CA GLN A 87 16.24 18.38 -1.90
C GLN A 87 16.26 18.05 -3.41
N LYS A 88 17.17 17.17 -3.82
CA LYS A 88 17.30 16.69 -5.21
C LYS A 88 16.35 15.50 -5.45
N HIS A 89 15.06 15.67 -5.16
CA HIS A 89 14.09 14.58 -5.14
C HIS A 89 13.84 13.97 -6.53
N GLU A 90 13.80 14.79 -7.58
CA GLU A 90 13.66 14.32 -8.97
C GLU A 90 14.81 13.36 -9.35
N HIS A 91 16.05 13.72 -9.03
CA HIS A 91 17.20 12.87 -9.32
C HIS A 91 17.23 11.60 -8.46
N ALA A 92 16.82 11.70 -7.19
CA ALA A 92 16.65 10.52 -6.34
C ALA A 92 15.61 9.56 -6.94
N ALA A 93 14.46 10.06 -7.36
CA ALA A 93 13.42 9.27 -8.01
C ALA A 93 13.91 8.70 -9.35
N ASN A 94 14.67 9.46 -10.15
CA ASN A 94 15.21 8.97 -11.41
C ASN A 94 16.19 7.81 -11.21
N VAL A 95 17.00 7.83 -10.14
CA VAL A 95 17.85 6.67 -9.78
C VAL A 95 16.98 5.44 -9.51
N LEU A 96 15.88 5.58 -8.77
CA LEU A 96 14.97 4.47 -8.50
C LEU A 96 14.22 3.99 -9.75
N ASN A 97 13.82 4.90 -10.64
CA ASN A 97 13.12 4.58 -11.89
C ASN A 97 14.01 3.84 -12.91
N THR A 98 15.31 4.09 -12.89
CA THR A 98 16.24 3.58 -13.92
C THR A 98 17.01 2.35 -13.46
N VAL A 99 17.26 2.21 -12.17
CA VAL A 99 18.04 1.13 -11.59
C VAL A 99 17.09 0.06 -11.04
N PRO A 100 17.34 -1.25 -11.26
CA PRO A 100 16.52 -2.31 -10.68
C PRO A 100 16.46 -2.23 -9.14
N SER A 101 15.30 -2.54 -8.55
CA SER A 101 15.05 -2.44 -7.10
C SER A 101 16.03 -3.24 -6.24
N SER A 102 16.51 -4.38 -6.74
CA SER A 102 17.56 -5.19 -6.10
C SER A 102 18.90 -4.46 -5.87
N MET A 103 19.17 -3.41 -6.65
CA MET A 103 20.42 -2.63 -6.66
C MET A 103 20.29 -1.28 -5.95
N TRP A 104 19.11 -0.88 -5.48
CA TRP A 104 18.94 0.41 -4.80
C TRP A 104 19.81 0.53 -3.55
N LYS A 105 19.73 -0.50 -2.68
CA LYS A 105 20.54 -0.65 -1.45
C LYS A 105 20.62 0.64 -0.61
N CYS A 106 19.52 1.37 -0.56
CA CYS A 106 19.38 2.63 0.15
C CYS A 106 18.09 2.66 0.94
N ARG A 107 18.09 3.35 2.08
CA ARG A 107 16.87 3.57 2.87
C ARG A 107 16.02 4.70 2.30
N LEU A 108 14.72 4.46 2.18
CA LEU A 108 13.71 5.43 1.75
C LEU A 108 13.18 6.26 2.93
N VAL A 109 14.09 6.89 3.70
CA VAL A 109 13.74 7.67 4.90
C VAL A 109 14.36 9.06 4.81
N VAL A 110 13.61 10.09 5.20
CA VAL A 110 14.10 11.48 5.24
C VAL A 110 14.92 11.69 6.51
N ALA A 111 16.14 12.19 6.37
CA ALA A 111 17.07 12.30 7.50
C ALA A 111 16.78 13.46 8.48
N SER A 112 15.82 14.35 8.18
CA SER A 112 15.48 15.50 9.02
C SER A 112 14.48 15.19 10.13
N THR A 113 13.80 14.05 10.03
CA THR A 113 12.76 13.60 10.94
C THR A 113 12.98 12.10 11.13
N ASP A 114 13.34 11.68 12.34
CA ASP A 114 13.47 10.26 12.66
C ASP A 114 12.11 9.59 12.46
N GLY A 115 11.88 8.97 11.30
CA GLY A 115 10.69 8.15 11.02
C GLY A 115 9.93 8.48 9.74
N ASP A 116 10.10 9.66 9.13
CA ASP A 116 9.31 10.00 7.95
C ASP A 116 9.82 9.26 6.71
N ASN A 117 8.92 8.53 6.05
CA ASN A 117 9.22 7.90 4.77
C ASN A 117 9.49 8.97 3.70
N ALA A 118 10.43 8.70 2.80
CA ALA A 118 10.78 9.61 1.71
C ALA A 118 9.75 9.62 0.57
N LEU A 119 8.69 8.81 0.66
CA LEU A 119 7.74 8.60 -0.43
C LEU A 119 7.07 9.91 -0.85
N ALA A 120 6.61 10.72 0.11
CA ALA A 120 5.91 11.97 -0.20
C ALA A 120 6.76 12.95 -1.03
N CYS A 121 8.06 13.01 -0.79
CA CYS A 121 8.97 13.88 -1.53
C CYS A 121 9.30 13.34 -2.92
N LEU A 122 9.30 12.01 -3.10
CA LEU A 122 9.68 11.34 -4.33
C LEU A 122 8.49 11.10 -5.27
N ALA A 123 7.30 10.89 -4.71
CA ALA A 123 6.08 10.49 -5.40
C ALA A 123 5.73 11.28 -6.67
N PRO A 124 5.96 12.60 -6.76
CA PRO A 124 5.71 13.36 -7.99
C PRO A 124 6.59 12.95 -9.19
N TYR A 125 7.65 12.20 -8.95
CA TYR A 125 8.67 11.84 -9.95
C TYR A 125 8.83 10.33 -10.15
N LEU A 126 8.06 9.52 -9.43
CA LEU A 126 8.16 8.05 -9.49
C LEU A 126 7.29 7.49 -10.61
N SER A 127 7.84 6.51 -11.33
CA SER A 127 7.05 5.72 -12.29
C SER A 127 6.12 4.73 -11.58
N LEU A 128 5.09 4.25 -12.28
CA LEU A 128 4.20 3.19 -11.79
C LEU A 128 4.99 1.95 -11.32
N GLY A 129 5.98 1.50 -12.11
CA GLY A 129 6.80 0.33 -11.75
C GLY A 129 7.60 0.55 -10.48
N THR A 130 8.17 1.75 -10.32
CA THR A 130 8.95 2.12 -9.15
C THR A 130 8.08 2.17 -7.88
N PHE A 131 6.85 2.65 -7.97
CA PHE A 131 5.91 2.55 -6.85
C PHE A 131 5.66 1.10 -6.45
N VAL A 132 5.44 0.20 -7.42
CA VAL A 132 5.25 -1.23 -7.13
C VAL A 132 6.46 -1.81 -6.40
N ASP A 133 7.67 -1.55 -6.89
CA ASP A 133 8.91 -2.00 -6.25
C ASP A 133 9.08 -1.44 -4.83
N ILE A 134 8.82 -0.15 -4.63
CA ILE A 134 8.90 0.50 -3.30
C ILE A 134 7.91 -0.15 -2.33
N LEU A 135 6.67 -0.38 -2.76
CA LEU A 135 5.64 -0.98 -1.91
C LEU A 135 5.99 -2.42 -1.54
N LEU A 136 6.45 -3.23 -2.50
CA LEU A 136 6.85 -4.61 -2.27
C LEU A 136 8.01 -4.75 -1.28
N LEU A 137 8.94 -3.78 -1.26
CA LEU A 137 10.07 -3.76 -0.32
C LEU A 137 9.65 -3.44 1.13
N ASP A 138 8.50 -2.79 1.32
CA ASP A 138 8.05 -2.25 2.60
C ASP A 138 6.59 -2.62 2.93
N LEU A 139 6.14 -3.79 2.50
CA LEU A 139 4.80 -4.29 2.82
C LEU A 139 4.61 -4.46 4.35
N PRO A 140 3.37 -4.34 4.85
CA PRO A 140 3.08 -4.53 6.27
C PRO A 140 3.19 -5.98 6.75
N PHE A 141 3.52 -6.90 5.86
CA PHE A 141 3.69 -8.31 6.11
C PHE A 141 4.80 -8.91 5.26
N ARG A 142 5.25 -10.11 5.63
CA ARG A 142 6.23 -10.92 4.89
C ARG A 142 5.60 -12.26 4.54
N VAL A 143 6.00 -12.81 3.39
CA VAL A 143 5.62 -14.16 2.97
C VAL A 143 6.60 -15.15 3.59
N ALA A 144 6.13 -16.02 4.48
CA ALA A 144 6.92 -17.05 5.14
C ALA A 144 6.45 -18.45 4.70
N PHE A 145 7.39 -19.40 4.63
CA PHE A 145 7.11 -20.80 4.37
C PHE A 145 7.19 -21.56 5.69
N ALA A 146 6.07 -22.07 6.16
CA ALA A 146 6.01 -22.87 7.38
C ALA A 146 6.44 -24.31 7.06
N ASP A 147 7.48 -24.77 7.76
CA ASP A 147 7.90 -26.18 7.75
C ASP A 147 6.93 -26.99 8.61
N ASN A 148 5.93 -27.58 7.96
CA ASN A 148 5.01 -28.49 8.63
C ASN A 148 5.72 -29.84 8.81
N ASN A 149 6.29 -30.09 9.99
CA ASN A 149 6.95 -31.37 10.33
C ASN A 149 6.04 -32.61 10.24
N HIS A 150 4.76 -32.47 9.86
CA HIS A 150 3.76 -33.53 9.81
C HIS A 150 2.95 -33.60 8.48
N SER A 151 3.27 -32.76 7.47
CA SER A 151 2.64 -32.86 6.15
C SER A 151 3.63 -32.46 5.05
N ASN A 152 3.60 -33.17 3.91
CA ASN A 152 4.47 -32.91 2.75
C ASN A 152 4.13 -31.60 2.00
N ALA A 153 3.41 -30.68 2.62
CA ALA A 153 3.01 -29.40 2.04
C ALA A 153 3.47 -28.26 2.95
N SER A 154 4.47 -27.49 2.50
CA SER A 154 4.83 -26.21 3.13
C SER A 154 3.63 -25.27 2.99
N ALA A 155 3.05 -24.88 4.12
CA ALA A 155 1.99 -23.88 4.12
C ALA A 155 2.64 -22.49 3.99
N VAL A 156 2.11 -21.65 3.09
CA VAL A 156 2.55 -20.26 2.96
C VAL A 156 1.73 -19.42 3.92
N VAL A 157 2.40 -18.65 4.77
CA VAL A 157 1.77 -17.80 5.79
C VAL A 157 2.23 -16.35 5.61
N LEU A 158 1.34 -15.41 5.90
CA LEU A 158 1.67 -13.99 5.99
C LEU A 158 2.00 -13.63 7.44
N GLU A 159 3.24 -13.25 7.70
CA GLU A 159 3.72 -12.80 9.02
C GLU A 159 3.78 -11.27 9.08
N ASP A 160 3.57 -10.69 10.26
CA ASP A 160 3.68 -9.23 10.45
C ASP A 160 5.11 -8.73 10.12
N ASN A 161 5.21 -7.53 9.54
CA ASN A 161 6.49 -6.87 9.30
C ASN A 161 6.67 -5.66 10.24
N PRO A 162 7.03 -5.85 11.52
CA PRO A 162 7.08 -4.75 12.49
C PRO A 162 8.12 -3.67 12.16
N GLY A 163 9.05 -3.94 11.24
CA GLY A 163 10.08 -3.00 10.80
C GLY A 163 9.74 -2.23 9.53
N HIS A 164 8.50 -2.30 9.04
CA HIS A 164 8.09 -1.52 7.86
C HIS A 164 8.06 -0.01 8.16
N SER A 165 8.23 0.80 7.14
CA SER A 165 8.25 2.26 7.20
C SER A 165 6.88 2.89 6.89
N PHE A 166 5.80 2.11 6.97
CA PHE A 166 4.42 2.52 6.71
C PHE A 166 4.22 3.06 5.29
N THR A 167 5.03 2.60 4.34
CA THR A 167 5.00 3.07 2.94
C THR A 167 3.65 2.79 2.29
N TRP A 168 3.02 1.65 2.61
CA TRP A 168 1.66 1.33 2.16
C TRP A 168 0.64 2.37 2.63
N ALA A 169 0.64 2.72 3.92
CA ALA A 169 -0.27 3.71 4.48
C ALA A 169 -0.07 5.09 3.87
N ALA A 170 1.20 5.52 3.70
CA ALA A 170 1.53 6.77 3.03
C ALA A 170 1.09 6.77 1.56
N PHE A 171 1.21 5.63 0.87
CA PHE A 171 0.85 5.50 -0.54
C PHE A 171 -0.65 5.70 -0.79
N VAL A 172 -1.47 5.00 -0.01
CA VAL A 172 -2.92 5.03 -0.20
C VAL A 172 -3.54 6.35 0.24
N HIS A 173 -2.89 7.11 1.11
CA HIS A 173 -3.42 8.39 1.61
C HIS A 173 -3.73 9.37 0.44
N PRO A 174 -4.89 10.03 0.43
CA PRO A 174 -5.32 10.90 -0.68
C PRO A 174 -4.33 12.04 -0.95
N ASP A 175 -3.72 12.60 0.10
CA ASP A 175 -2.83 13.76 0.01
C ASP A 175 -1.45 13.47 -0.60
N LEU A 176 -1.10 12.20 -0.88
CA LEU A 176 0.18 11.90 -1.52
C LEU A 176 0.21 12.44 -2.96
N PRO A 177 1.11 13.38 -3.29
CA PRO A 177 1.20 13.95 -4.62
C PRO A 177 1.86 12.95 -5.57
N VAL A 178 1.08 12.43 -6.52
CA VAL A 178 1.53 11.49 -7.54
C VAL A 178 1.50 12.17 -8.90
N ALA A 179 2.40 11.80 -9.82
CA ALA A 179 2.40 12.32 -11.18
C ALA A 179 1.07 12.04 -11.91
N ASP A 180 0.64 12.96 -12.78
CA ASP A 180 -0.66 12.88 -13.47
C ASP A 180 -0.83 11.62 -14.33
N ASP A 181 0.27 11.04 -14.81
CA ASP A 181 0.30 9.82 -15.62
C ASP A 181 0.31 8.53 -14.80
N VAL A 182 0.37 8.62 -13.46
CA VAL A 182 0.41 7.47 -12.56
C VAL A 182 -0.92 7.31 -11.83
N SER A 183 -1.63 6.22 -12.13
CA SER A 183 -2.84 5.82 -11.41
C SER A 183 -2.50 4.99 -10.17
N LYS A 184 -2.92 5.45 -8.98
CA LYS A 184 -2.77 4.68 -7.73
C LYS A 184 -3.44 3.31 -7.81
N VAL A 185 -4.63 3.23 -8.41
CA VAL A 185 -5.34 1.96 -8.62
C VAL A 185 -4.52 1.02 -9.51
N ALA A 186 -3.90 1.54 -10.58
CA ALA A 186 -3.05 0.72 -11.45
C ALA A 186 -1.78 0.22 -10.75
N VAL A 187 -1.18 1.03 -9.86
CA VAL A 187 -0.07 0.59 -9.00
C VAL A 187 -0.51 -0.55 -8.09
N VAL A 188 -1.63 -0.41 -7.36
CA VAL A 188 -2.12 -1.48 -6.47
C VAL A 188 -2.44 -2.74 -7.26
N ALA A 189 -3.08 -2.60 -8.44
CA ALA A 189 -3.36 -3.73 -9.31
C ALA A 189 -2.09 -4.45 -9.77
N ALA A 190 -1.08 -3.71 -10.20
CA ALA A 190 0.21 -4.25 -10.62
C ALA A 190 0.94 -4.94 -9.45
N MET A 191 0.93 -4.34 -8.26
CA MET A 191 1.50 -4.92 -7.04
C MET A 191 0.82 -6.25 -6.69
N LEU A 192 -0.52 -6.30 -6.63
CA LEU A 192 -1.26 -7.52 -6.30
C LEU A 192 -1.08 -8.64 -7.35
N ASN A 193 -0.71 -8.29 -8.58
CA ASN A 193 -0.41 -9.25 -9.65
C ASN A 193 1.08 -9.65 -9.71
N HIS A 194 1.92 -9.09 -8.84
CA HIS A 194 3.36 -9.31 -8.87
C HIS A 194 3.72 -10.77 -8.50
N PRO A 195 4.66 -11.42 -9.22
CA PRO A 195 5.01 -12.83 -8.99
C PRO A 195 5.43 -13.18 -7.55
N SER A 196 6.00 -12.22 -6.81
CA SER A 196 6.40 -12.44 -5.41
C SER A 196 5.24 -12.73 -4.47
N LEU A 197 4.01 -12.40 -4.86
CA LEU A 197 2.79 -12.63 -4.08
C LEU A 197 1.98 -13.83 -4.56
N HIS A 198 2.35 -14.48 -5.67
CA HIS A 198 1.58 -15.62 -6.23
C HIS A 198 1.57 -16.85 -5.34
N ALA A 199 2.53 -16.97 -4.42
CA ALA A 199 2.57 -18.05 -3.42
C ALA A 199 1.45 -17.94 -2.37
N VAL A 200 0.77 -16.79 -2.29
CA VAL A 200 -0.27 -16.50 -1.30
C VAL A 200 -1.60 -16.27 -2.03
N PRO A 201 -2.73 -16.76 -1.50
CA PRO A 201 -4.05 -16.41 -2.03
C PRO A 201 -4.22 -14.89 -2.05
N ARG A 202 -4.69 -14.36 -3.19
CA ARG A 202 -4.89 -12.92 -3.37
C ARG A 202 -5.77 -12.30 -2.27
N ALA A 203 -6.82 -13.01 -1.86
CA ALA A 203 -7.73 -12.56 -0.81
C ALA A 203 -7.02 -12.33 0.54
N ASP A 204 -6.04 -13.17 0.90
CA ASP A 204 -5.27 -12.98 2.12
C ASP A 204 -4.36 -11.75 2.06
N VAL A 205 -3.73 -11.51 0.91
CA VAL A 205 -2.92 -10.31 0.67
C VAL A 205 -3.79 -9.06 0.79
N VAL A 206 -4.95 -9.04 0.12
CA VAL A 206 -5.89 -7.91 0.16
C VAL A 206 -6.39 -7.67 1.57
N ARG A 207 -6.85 -8.71 2.27
CA ARG A 207 -7.28 -8.61 3.67
C ARG A 207 -6.20 -8.00 4.55
N ARG A 208 -4.95 -8.47 4.42
CA ARG A 208 -3.81 -7.97 5.20
C ARG A 208 -3.46 -6.51 4.90
N LEU A 209 -3.66 -6.05 3.66
CA LEU A 209 -3.50 -4.63 3.29
C LEU A 209 -4.66 -3.77 3.82
N MET A 210 -5.88 -4.30 3.85
CA MET A 210 -7.05 -3.59 4.36
C MET A 210 -7.03 -3.46 5.89
N THR A 211 -6.52 -4.48 6.60
CA THR A 211 -6.43 -4.48 8.07
C THR A 211 -5.12 -3.88 8.60
N SER A 212 -4.25 -3.34 7.76
CA SER A 212 -3.01 -2.71 8.22
C SER A 212 -3.29 -1.37 8.89
N THR A 213 -2.35 -0.90 9.70
CA THR A 213 -2.41 0.41 10.36
C THR A 213 -1.34 1.36 9.85
N ASP A 214 -1.58 2.66 10.02
CA ASP A 214 -0.55 3.69 9.86
C ASP A 214 0.31 3.84 11.13
N HIS A 215 1.21 4.82 11.15
CA HIS A 215 2.10 5.08 12.29
C HIS A 215 1.33 5.46 13.58
N ASP A 216 0.09 5.95 13.46
CA ASP A 216 -0.76 6.37 14.58
C ASP A 216 -1.79 5.29 14.96
N ASP A 217 -1.56 4.03 14.55
CA ASP A 217 -2.45 2.88 14.74
C ASP A 217 -3.86 3.06 14.13
N ARG A 218 -4.03 3.97 13.18
CA ARG A 218 -5.30 4.15 12.46
C ARG A 218 -5.38 3.15 11.32
N ALA A 219 -6.58 2.61 11.07
CA ALA A 219 -6.80 1.69 9.96
C ALA A 219 -6.47 2.36 8.62
N THR A 220 -5.54 1.75 7.87
CA THR A 220 -5.05 2.31 6.60
C THR A 220 -6.17 2.46 5.59
N ILE A 221 -7.13 1.53 5.57
CA ILE A 221 -8.26 1.54 4.64
C ILE A 221 -9.20 2.73 4.86
N ASP A 222 -9.33 3.21 6.11
CA ASP A 222 -10.18 4.34 6.46
C ASP A 222 -9.57 5.65 5.96
N MET A 223 -8.24 5.74 5.92
CA MET A 223 -7.49 6.90 5.44
C MET A 223 -7.19 6.86 3.93
N ALA A 224 -7.55 5.77 3.24
CA ALA A 224 -7.20 5.58 1.84
C ALA A 224 -7.97 6.52 0.88
N ASP A 225 -7.36 6.79 -0.27
CA ASP A 225 -8.02 7.36 -1.43
C ASP A 225 -9.28 6.54 -1.79
N LYS A 226 -10.36 7.24 -2.18
CA LYS A 226 -11.65 6.62 -2.44
C LYS A 226 -11.56 5.52 -3.50
N LEU A 227 -10.85 5.76 -4.61
CA LEU A 227 -10.76 4.80 -5.71
C LEU A 227 -9.91 3.59 -5.31
N VAL A 228 -8.86 3.79 -4.51
CA VAL A 228 -8.06 2.69 -3.96
C VAL A 228 -8.88 1.85 -3.00
N ARG A 229 -9.67 2.48 -2.11
CA ARG A 229 -10.59 1.79 -1.19
C ARG A 229 -11.60 0.95 -1.96
N GLU A 230 -12.30 1.53 -2.93
CA GLU A 230 -13.27 0.83 -3.78
C GLU A 230 -12.63 -0.34 -4.53
N TYR A 231 -11.43 -0.14 -5.08
CA TYR A 231 -10.69 -1.20 -5.75
C TYR A 231 -10.36 -2.35 -4.79
N LEU A 232 -9.77 -2.10 -3.62
CA LEU A 232 -9.43 -3.15 -2.65
C LEU A 232 -10.66 -3.92 -2.18
N THR A 233 -11.75 -3.21 -1.85
CA THR A 233 -13.04 -3.81 -1.49
C THR A 233 -13.55 -4.75 -2.60
N SER A 234 -13.42 -4.33 -3.87
CA SER A 234 -13.80 -5.17 -5.01
C SER A 234 -12.96 -6.44 -5.16
N GLN A 235 -11.72 -6.44 -4.65
CA GLN A 235 -10.82 -7.59 -4.69
C GLN A 235 -11.03 -8.53 -3.50
N GLN A 236 -11.57 -8.03 -2.39
CA GLN A 236 -11.83 -8.80 -1.17
C GLN A 236 -13.11 -9.63 -1.30
N TYR A 237 -14.16 -9.07 -1.89
CA TYR A 237 -15.50 -9.64 -1.86
C TYR A 237 -15.94 -10.23 -3.19
N PHE A 238 -16.59 -11.40 -3.15
CA PHE A 238 -17.26 -12.00 -4.30
C PHE A 238 -18.38 -11.08 -4.81
N LEU A 239 -18.41 -10.84 -6.13
CA LEU A 239 -19.27 -9.82 -6.75
C LEU A 239 -19.22 -8.48 -6.00
N THR A 240 -18.03 -8.12 -5.49
CA THR A 240 -17.72 -6.87 -4.77
C THR A 240 -18.52 -6.62 -3.49
N ARG A 241 -19.28 -7.61 -3.00
CA ARG A 241 -20.26 -7.42 -1.92
C ARG A 241 -20.33 -8.58 -0.93
N TYR A 242 -20.06 -9.79 -1.39
CA TYR A 242 -20.22 -11.00 -0.59
C TYR A 242 -18.86 -11.50 -0.08
N GLU A 243 -18.71 -11.58 1.24
CA GLU A 243 -17.63 -12.36 1.86
C GLU A 243 -18.11 -13.79 2.03
N LEU A 244 -17.51 -14.74 1.32
CA LEU A 244 -17.86 -16.16 1.46
C LEU A 244 -17.38 -16.66 2.82
N VAL A 245 -18.26 -17.28 3.58
CA VAL A 245 -17.93 -17.85 4.89
C VAL A 245 -17.24 -19.20 4.69
N ASP A 246 -16.08 -19.38 5.32
CA ASP A 246 -15.36 -20.64 5.28
C ASP A 246 -16.19 -21.78 5.90
N GLY A 247 -16.37 -22.86 5.13
CA GLY A 247 -17.13 -24.02 5.57
C GLY A 247 -17.57 -24.91 4.42
N PRO A 248 -18.10 -26.12 4.73
CA PRO A 248 -18.71 -26.95 3.71
C PRO A 248 -19.93 -26.24 3.11
N PRO A 249 -20.23 -26.44 1.81
CA PRO A 249 -21.44 -25.89 1.22
C PRO A 249 -22.68 -26.35 1.99
N VAL A 250 -23.62 -25.43 2.21
CA VAL A 250 -24.92 -25.70 2.81
C VAL A 250 -25.70 -26.70 1.96
N HIS A 251 -25.55 -26.61 0.64
CA HIS A 251 -26.18 -27.51 -0.30
C HIS A 251 -25.32 -27.72 -1.54
N VAL A 252 -25.32 -28.95 -2.07
CA VAL A 252 -24.67 -29.32 -3.33
C VAL A 252 -25.66 -30.16 -4.14
N SER A 253 -25.87 -29.79 -5.40
CA SER A 253 -26.65 -30.54 -6.38
C SER A 253 -25.87 -30.68 -7.68
N ALA A 254 -26.48 -31.35 -8.68
CA ALA A 254 -25.88 -31.48 -10.00
C ALA A 254 -25.67 -30.13 -10.73
N THR A 255 -26.39 -29.07 -10.35
CA THR A 255 -26.38 -27.77 -11.05
C THR A 255 -26.09 -26.56 -10.15
N ALA A 256 -25.98 -26.74 -8.83
CA ALA A 256 -25.81 -25.63 -7.90
C ALA A 256 -25.05 -26.03 -6.65
N VAL A 257 -24.25 -25.07 -6.15
CA VAL A 257 -23.59 -25.12 -4.86
C VAL A 257 -24.06 -23.89 -4.08
N VAL A 258 -24.56 -24.07 -2.87
CA VAL A 258 -25.02 -23.00 -1.98
C VAL A 258 -23.99 -22.84 -0.87
N LEU A 259 -23.41 -21.65 -0.78
CA LEU A 259 -22.45 -21.26 0.25
C LEU A 259 -23.09 -20.20 1.14
N LEU A 260 -22.64 -20.14 2.40
CA LEU A 260 -22.94 -19.01 3.26
C LEU A 260 -22.05 -17.83 2.85
N ALA A 261 -22.64 -16.64 2.85
CA ALA A 261 -21.91 -15.41 2.58
C ALA A 261 -22.43 -14.29 3.48
N ILE A 262 -21.53 -13.41 3.91
CA ILE A 262 -21.86 -12.15 4.55
C ILE A 262 -22.02 -11.11 3.45
N ASP A 263 -23.17 -10.46 3.42
CA ASP A 263 -23.46 -9.40 2.47
C ASP A 263 -23.11 -8.03 3.08
N HIS A 264 -22.01 -7.44 2.62
CA HIS A 264 -21.51 -6.13 3.08
C HIS A 264 -22.25 -4.93 2.46
N GLY A 265 -23.10 -5.15 1.45
CA GLY A 265 -23.82 -4.08 0.74
C GLY A 265 -25.33 -4.11 0.97
N ILE A 266 -25.84 -5.02 1.81
CA ILE A 266 -27.28 -5.16 2.06
C ILE A 266 -27.89 -3.91 2.67
N PHE A 267 -27.18 -3.25 3.59
CA PHE A 267 -27.69 -2.03 4.22
C PHE A 267 -27.75 -0.87 3.23
N ASP A 268 -26.75 -0.73 2.35
CA ASP A 268 -26.78 0.29 1.31
C ASP A 268 -27.93 0.08 0.34
N GLN A 269 -28.12 -1.16 -0.13
CA GLN A 269 -29.20 -1.49 -1.06
C GLN A 269 -30.57 -1.20 -0.43
N VAL A 270 -30.78 -1.67 0.79
CA VAL A 270 -32.08 -1.51 1.47
C VAL A 270 -32.33 -0.03 1.79
N PHE A 271 -31.31 0.74 2.17
CA PHE A 271 -31.42 2.19 2.33
C PHE A 271 -31.85 2.85 1.02
N ASP A 272 -31.15 2.58 -0.08
CA ASP A 272 -31.41 3.21 -1.38
C ASP A 272 -32.78 2.83 -1.96
N GLU A 273 -33.34 1.68 -1.57
CA GLU A 273 -34.68 1.23 -1.98
C GLU A 273 -35.80 2.02 -1.30
N TYR A 274 -35.60 2.48 -0.06
CA TYR A 274 -36.63 3.13 0.75
C TYR A 274 -36.38 4.61 1.05
N ALA A 275 -35.20 5.14 0.68
CA ALA A 275 -34.91 6.57 0.78
C ALA A 275 -35.87 7.38 -0.10
N GLY A 276 -36.30 8.53 0.41
CA GLY A 276 -37.09 9.50 -0.35
C GLY A 276 -36.27 10.18 -1.44
N ASP A 277 -36.94 11.06 -2.21
CA ASP A 277 -36.29 11.85 -3.26
C ASP A 277 -35.19 12.80 -2.73
N ASP A 278 -35.19 13.07 -1.43
CA ASP A 278 -34.18 13.84 -0.70
C ASP A 278 -32.93 13.02 -0.34
N GLY A 279 -32.94 11.70 -0.56
CA GLY A 279 -31.84 10.80 -0.23
C GLY A 279 -31.78 10.41 1.25
N CYS A 280 -32.84 10.65 2.01
CA CYS A 280 -32.95 10.30 3.43
C CYS A 280 -34.13 9.33 3.67
N LEU A 281 -34.09 8.63 4.81
CA LEU A 281 -35.22 7.81 5.26
C LEU A 281 -36.11 8.62 6.19
N ASP A 282 -37.40 8.69 5.89
CA ASP A 282 -38.40 9.02 6.90
C ASP A 282 -38.65 7.78 7.81
N LEU A 283 -39.46 7.95 8.85
CA LEU A 283 -39.82 6.84 9.76
C LEU A 283 -40.39 5.63 9.01
N ASN A 284 -41.17 5.85 7.94
CA ASN A 284 -41.77 4.76 7.17
C ASN A 284 -40.72 4.01 6.35
N GLY A 285 -39.79 4.72 5.73
CA GLY A 285 -38.64 4.17 5.02
C GLY A 285 -37.77 3.37 5.98
N PHE A 286 -37.45 3.91 7.16
CA PHE A 286 -36.70 3.22 8.20
C PHE A 286 -37.38 1.93 8.69
N ASN A 287 -38.70 1.95 8.90
CA ASN A 287 -39.46 0.76 9.24
C ASN A 287 -39.43 -0.28 8.13
N SER A 288 -39.58 0.16 6.87
CA SER A 288 -39.52 -0.71 5.70
C SER A 288 -38.15 -1.38 5.56
N CYS A 289 -37.06 -0.63 5.81
CA CYS A 289 -35.72 -1.18 5.87
C CYS A 289 -35.59 -2.33 6.89
N ASN A 290 -36.08 -2.13 8.12
CA ASN A 290 -35.97 -3.13 9.19
C ASN A 290 -36.84 -4.37 8.93
N ILE A 291 -37.99 -4.21 8.27
CA ILE A 291 -38.81 -5.35 7.80
C ILE A 291 -38.04 -6.14 6.74
N THR A 292 -37.47 -5.48 5.73
CA THR A 292 -36.74 -6.14 4.63
C THR A 292 -35.46 -6.83 5.10
N LEU A 293 -34.77 -6.27 6.10
CA LEU A 293 -33.63 -6.91 6.77
C LEU A 293 -34.04 -8.08 7.69
N GLY A 294 -35.33 -8.42 7.77
CA GLY A 294 -35.86 -9.53 8.56
C GLY A 294 -35.83 -9.29 10.08
N ARG A 295 -35.63 -8.05 10.52
CA ARG A 295 -35.60 -7.67 11.94
C ARG A 295 -37.00 -7.54 12.54
N VAL A 296 -37.99 -7.29 11.69
CA VAL A 296 -39.39 -7.30 12.06
C VAL A 296 -40.05 -8.49 11.35
N HIS A 297 -40.59 -9.43 12.11
CA HIS A 297 -41.38 -10.51 11.51
C HIS A 297 -42.60 -9.92 10.82
N ALA A 298 -42.68 -10.08 9.50
CA ALA A 298 -43.81 -9.62 8.68
C ALA A 298 -45.15 -10.31 9.02
N ASP A 299 -45.16 -11.30 9.91
CA ASP A 299 -46.31 -12.16 10.24
C ASP A 299 -47.09 -11.76 11.51
N SER A 300 -46.97 -10.51 11.96
CA SER A 300 -47.80 -9.99 13.05
C SER A 300 -49.17 -9.49 12.56
N ARG A 301 -49.93 -10.33 11.82
CA ARG A 301 -51.39 -10.10 11.61
C ARG A 301 -52.24 -10.44 12.83
N GLY A 302 -51.69 -10.43 14.05
CA GLY A 302 -52.50 -10.76 15.23
C GLY A 302 -51.85 -10.65 16.60
N HIS A 303 -50.53 -10.51 16.71
CA HIS A 303 -49.89 -10.24 17.99
C HIS A 303 -48.83 -9.15 17.80
N LYS A 304 -48.99 -8.04 18.53
CA LYS A 304 -47.89 -7.11 18.82
C LYS A 304 -46.78 -7.94 19.47
N THR A 305 -45.81 -8.39 18.68
CA THR A 305 -44.56 -8.92 19.18
C THR A 305 -43.83 -7.76 19.82
N ASP A 306 -43.70 -7.82 21.15
CA ASP A 306 -42.91 -7.00 22.07
C ASP A 306 -42.36 -5.67 21.53
N ASP A 307 -42.93 -4.59 22.07
CA ASP A 307 -42.57 -3.17 22.02
C ASP A 307 -41.10 -2.83 21.67
N GLN A 308 -40.71 -2.98 20.41
CA GLN A 308 -39.72 -2.07 19.83
C GLN A 308 -40.48 -0.83 19.36
N ASP A 309 -40.40 0.23 20.17
CA ASP A 309 -40.84 1.55 19.78
C ASP A 309 -39.88 2.07 18.69
N TRP A 310 -40.15 1.68 17.45
CA TRP A 310 -39.33 2.07 16.30
C TRP A 310 -39.28 3.59 16.10
N GLN A 311 -40.27 4.32 16.62
CA GLN A 311 -40.19 5.78 16.71
C GLN A 311 -39.09 6.19 17.68
N ALA A 312 -39.07 5.64 18.89
CA ALA A 312 -38.02 5.95 19.86
C ALA A 312 -36.62 5.57 19.37
N GLU A 313 -36.47 4.47 18.62
CA GLU A 313 -35.21 4.15 17.96
C GLU A 313 -34.88 5.18 16.87
N PHE A 314 -35.82 5.48 15.98
CA PHE A 314 -35.61 6.49 14.93
C PHE A 314 -35.16 7.84 15.53
N ASP A 315 -35.85 8.33 16.56
CA ASP A 315 -35.56 9.58 17.25
C ASP A 315 -34.19 9.58 17.97
N VAL A 316 -33.69 8.42 18.40
CA VAL A 316 -32.36 8.29 19.01
C VAL A 316 -31.24 8.45 17.97
N TRP A 317 -31.52 8.06 16.73
CA TRP A 317 -30.51 7.99 15.65
C TRP A 317 -30.60 9.14 14.65
N ASP A 318 -31.75 9.82 14.53
CA ASP A 318 -31.92 11.15 13.96
C ASP A 318 -31.29 12.18 14.91
N LYS A 319 -29.98 12.45 14.75
CA LYS A 319 -29.22 13.21 15.74
C LYS A 319 -29.39 14.72 15.61
N ASP A 320 -29.70 15.21 14.42
CA ASP A 320 -30.00 16.62 14.16
C ASP A 320 -31.49 16.93 14.30
N ASN A 321 -32.31 15.91 14.54
CA ASN A 321 -33.74 16.00 14.83
C ASN A 321 -34.48 16.69 13.67
N ASP A 322 -34.09 16.34 12.44
CA ASP A 322 -34.64 16.88 11.20
C ASP A 322 -35.80 16.02 10.66
N GLU A 323 -36.22 15.01 11.43
CA GLU A 323 -37.25 14.01 11.09
C GLU A 323 -36.87 13.12 9.90
N ALA A 324 -35.59 13.12 9.51
CA ALA A 324 -35.02 12.32 8.45
C ALA A 324 -33.76 11.59 8.94
N MET A 325 -33.47 10.45 8.34
CA MET A 325 -32.28 9.67 8.68
C MET A 325 -31.37 9.58 7.47
N SER A 326 -30.16 10.12 7.62
CA SER A 326 -29.13 10.03 6.59
C SER A 326 -28.56 8.61 6.47
N LYS A 327 -27.94 8.32 5.33
CA LYS A 327 -27.26 7.03 5.10
C LYS A 327 -26.20 6.72 6.15
N ALA A 328 -25.49 7.75 6.62
CA ALA A 328 -24.46 7.61 7.65
C ALA A 328 -25.05 7.24 9.03
N GLU A 329 -26.21 7.79 9.39
CA GLU A 329 -26.92 7.45 10.63
C GLU A 329 -27.48 6.04 10.57
N PHE A 330 -28.08 5.69 9.43
CA PHE A 330 -28.57 4.33 9.19
C PHE A 330 -27.44 3.29 9.33
N HIS A 331 -26.25 3.55 8.77
CA HIS A 331 -25.10 2.66 8.96
C HIS A 331 -24.68 2.50 10.42
N ARG A 332 -24.66 3.59 11.20
CA ARG A 332 -24.32 3.53 12.64
C ARG A 332 -25.33 2.71 13.43
N PHE A 333 -26.62 2.90 13.15
CA PHE A 333 -27.69 2.10 13.74
C PHE A 333 -27.49 0.60 13.44
N ASN A 334 -27.29 0.24 12.17
CA ASN A 334 -27.09 -1.15 11.76
C ASN A 334 -25.83 -1.77 12.36
N PHE A 335 -24.73 -1.01 12.46
CA PHE A 335 -23.50 -1.46 13.10
C PHE A 335 -23.72 -1.76 14.59
N PHE A 336 -24.41 -0.89 15.31
CA PHE A 336 -24.72 -1.08 16.72
C PHE A 336 -25.59 -2.33 16.95
N VAL A 337 -26.65 -2.50 16.14
CA VAL A 337 -27.57 -3.64 16.26
C VAL A 337 -26.88 -4.98 15.96
N PHE A 338 -26.06 -5.05 14.90
CA PHE A 338 -25.39 -6.32 14.53
C PHE A 338 -24.22 -6.68 15.47
N PHE A 339 -23.42 -5.72 15.93
CA PHE A 339 -22.22 -6.03 16.72
C PHE A 339 -22.45 -6.10 18.24
N PHE A 340 -23.40 -5.33 18.80
CA PHE A 340 -23.60 -5.26 20.25
C PHE A 340 -24.82 -6.02 20.77
N LEU A 341 -25.84 -6.23 19.94
CA LEU A 341 -27.07 -6.90 20.36
C LEU A 341 -27.19 -8.36 19.91
N GLY A 342 -26.24 -8.85 19.09
CA GLY A 342 -26.08 -10.28 18.77
C GLY A 342 -27.35 -10.93 18.22
N LEU A 343 -27.53 -10.84 16.89
CA LEU A 343 -28.36 -11.78 16.14
C LEU A 343 -27.50 -12.92 15.60
#